data_AF-A0A1A7Z6G4-F1
#
_entry.id   AF-A0A1A7Z6G4-F1
#
_cell.length_a   1.000
_cell.length_b   1.000
_cell.length_c   1.000
_cell.angle_alpha   90.00
_cell.angle_beta   90.00
_cell.angle_gamma   90.00
#
_symmetry.space_group_name_H-M   'P 1'
#
loop_
_entity.id
_entity.type
_entity.pdbx_description
1 polymer ?
#
loop_
_entity_poly.entity_id
_entity_poly.type
_entity_poly.pdbx_seq_one_letter_code
_entity_poly.pdbx_strand_id
1 'polypeptide(L)'
;MDKAGTRVFKKSSPNCKLTVYLGKRDFVDHLDHVDPVDGVILVDPEYLKDRKVFVTLTCAFRYGREDLDVLGLSFRKDLYISTFQAFPPVPEEKKPNSRLQDRLLKKLGQHAHPFYFTIPQNLPCSVTLQPGPEDTGKACGVDFEIRAFCAKSIEEKIHKRNSVRLVIRK
;
A
#
# COMPACT_ATOMS: atom_id res chain seq x y z
N MET A 1 0.40 19.96 28.90
CA MET A 1 -0.50 19.70 27.77
C MET A 1 0.06 18.49 27.03
N ASP A 2 -0.37 17.29 27.40
CA ASP A 2 0.11 16.05 26.78
C ASP A 2 -0.30 16.04 25.31
N LYS A 3 0.69 16.14 24.42
CA LYS A 3 0.46 16.00 22.99
C LYS A 3 0.02 14.56 22.76
N ALA A 4 -1.27 14.36 22.49
CA ALA A 4 -1.79 13.08 22.03
C ALA A 4 -0.89 12.53 20.92
N GLY A 5 -0.28 11.37 21.17
CA GLY A 5 0.65 10.76 20.22
C GLY A 5 -0.04 10.50 18.89
N THR A 6 0.59 10.91 17.78
CA THR A 6 0.08 10.60 16.44
C THR A 6 -0.03 9.08 16.28
N ARG A 7 -1.26 8.56 16.11
CA ARG A 7 -1.51 7.14 15.86
C ARG A 7 -0.83 6.74 14.54
N VAL A 8 -0.10 5.63 14.54
CA VAL A 8 0.56 5.07 13.35
C VAL A 8 0.14 3.63 13.19
N PHE A 9 -0.27 3.26 11.98
CA PHE A 9 -0.54 1.89 11.59
C PHE A 9 0.74 1.27 11.05
N LYS A 10 1.04 0.04 11.45
CA LYS A 10 2.17 -0.72 10.89
C LYS A 10 1.75 -2.13 10.49
N LYS A 11 2.38 -2.67 9.46
CA LYS A 11 2.25 -4.09 9.08
C LYS A 11 3.58 -4.62 8.57
N SER A 12 3.99 -5.76 9.11
CA SER A 12 5.22 -6.45 8.73
C SER A 12 4.92 -7.56 7.72
N SER A 13 5.91 -7.90 6.91
CA SER A 13 5.86 -9.06 6.02
C SER A 13 5.84 -10.34 6.87
N PRO A 14 5.34 -11.47 6.35
CA PRO A 14 5.33 -12.74 7.09
C PRO A 14 6.71 -13.20 7.59
N ASN A 15 7.79 -12.83 6.90
CA ASN A 15 9.16 -13.12 7.32
C ASN A 15 9.78 -12.04 8.25
N CYS A 16 9.01 -11.00 8.60
CA CYS A 16 9.42 -9.85 9.42
C CYS A 16 10.57 -9.00 8.86
N LYS A 17 10.99 -9.18 7.60
CA LYS A 17 12.11 -8.45 6.98
C LYS A 17 11.72 -7.12 6.35
N LEU A 18 10.43 -6.84 6.20
CA LEU A 18 9.90 -5.61 5.63
C LEU A 18 8.72 -5.14 6.48
N THR A 19 8.65 -3.86 6.84
CA THR A 19 7.53 -3.30 7.59
C THR A 19 7.09 -1.97 7.00
N VAL A 20 5.80 -1.81 6.75
CA VAL A 20 5.19 -0.56 6.25
C VAL A 20 4.55 0.19 7.41
N TYR A 21 4.76 1.50 7.47
CA TYR A 21 4.16 2.43 8.42
C TYR A 21 3.33 3.49 7.70
N LEU A 22 2.09 3.71 8.16
CA LEU A 22 1.14 4.71 7.63
C LEU A 22 0.54 5.52 8.76
N GLY A 23 0.29 6.81 8.52
CA GLY A 23 -0.39 7.68 9.49
C GLY A 23 -1.90 7.45 9.54
N LYS A 24 -2.50 7.07 8.42
CA LYS A 24 -3.94 6.85 8.26
C LYS A 24 -4.22 5.72 7.26
N ARG A 25 -5.46 5.23 7.26
CA ARG A 25 -5.96 4.23 6.30
C ARG A 25 -7.08 4.76 5.41
N ASP A 26 -7.61 5.94 5.74
CA ASP A 26 -8.68 6.61 5.03
C ASP A 26 -8.10 7.92 4.49
N PHE A 27 -8.25 8.14 3.19
CA PHE A 27 -7.69 9.27 2.45
C PHE A 27 -8.83 10.02 1.80
N VAL A 28 -9.12 11.21 2.33
CA VAL A 28 -10.32 11.97 1.94
C VAL A 28 -10.19 12.45 0.49
N ASP A 29 -11.24 12.23 -0.29
CA ASP A 29 -11.43 12.86 -1.60
C ASP A 29 -12.16 14.20 -1.43
N HIS A 30 -11.50 15.29 -1.79
CA HIS A 30 -11.99 16.67 -1.70
C HIS A 30 -12.58 17.19 -3.02
N LEU A 31 -12.78 16.32 -4.01
CA LEU A 31 -13.21 16.63 -5.40
C LEU A 31 -12.14 17.31 -6.25
N ASP A 32 -11.35 18.22 -5.67
CA ASP A 32 -10.24 18.93 -6.32
C ASP A 32 -8.87 18.32 -6.02
N HIS A 33 -8.78 17.41 -5.06
CA HIS A 33 -7.62 16.56 -4.78
C HIS A 33 -8.00 15.44 -3.84
N VAL A 34 -7.17 14.41 -3.79
CA VAL A 34 -7.25 13.36 -2.77
C VAL A 34 -6.09 13.55 -1.81
N ASP A 35 -6.35 13.36 -0.52
CA ASP A 35 -5.31 13.31 0.50
C ASP A 35 -4.13 12.43 0.03
N PRO A 36 -2.88 12.92 0.09
CA PRO A 36 -1.74 12.13 -0.36
C PRO A 36 -1.53 10.92 0.55
N VAL A 37 -1.08 9.82 -0.07
CA VAL A 37 -0.69 8.60 0.65
C VAL A 37 0.79 8.70 0.96
N ASP A 38 1.15 8.97 2.19
CA ASP A 38 2.54 9.03 2.64
C ASP A 38 2.83 7.99 3.73
N GLY A 39 4.03 7.42 3.66
CA GLY A 39 4.45 6.40 4.61
C GLY A 39 5.96 6.21 4.66
N VAL A 40 6.37 5.27 5.51
CA VAL A 40 7.76 4.86 5.66
C VAL A 40 7.84 3.34 5.65
N ILE A 41 8.84 2.80 4.97
CA ILE A 41 9.18 1.38 4.99
C ILE A 41 10.42 1.19 5.84
N LEU A 42 10.40 0.23 6.76
CA LEU A 42 11.59 -0.29 7.40
C LEU A 42 11.98 -1.61 6.74
N VAL A 43 13.23 -1.73 6.30
CA VAL A 43 13.76 -2.95 5.68
C VAL A 43 14.95 -3.47 6.47
N ASP A 44 15.05 -4.79 6.58
CA ASP A 44 16.23 -5.45 7.14
C ASP A 44 17.37 -5.42 6.10
N PRO A 45 18.54 -4.82 6.41
CA PRO A 45 19.66 -4.70 5.47
C PRO A 45 20.26 -6.06 5.07
N GLU A 46 20.29 -7.05 5.96
CA GLU A 46 20.78 -8.39 5.65
C GLU A 46 19.88 -9.11 4.65
N TYR A 47 18.58 -8.78 4.70
CA TYR A 47 17.62 -9.27 3.71
C TYR A 47 17.76 -8.53 2.38
N LEU A 48 17.93 -7.20 2.41
CA LEU A 48 17.93 -6.36 1.20
C LEU A 48 19.00 -6.76 0.19
N LYS A 49 20.26 -6.90 0.64
CA LYS A 49 21.41 -7.23 -0.21
C LYS A 49 21.48 -6.35 -1.47
N ASP A 50 21.47 -6.94 -2.66
CA ASP A 50 21.52 -6.29 -3.99
C ASP A 50 20.14 -5.92 -4.55
N ARG A 51 19.06 -6.15 -3.79
CA ARG A 51 17.69 -5.90 -4.23
C ARG A 51 17.24 -4.47 -3.96
N LYS A 52 16.16 -4.10 -4.63
CA LYS A 52 15.45 -2.83 -4.49
C LYS A 52 14.22 -3.02 -3.62
N VAL A 53 13.71 -1.93 -3.04
CA VAL A 53 12.44 -1.88 -2.32
C VAL A 53 11.45 -1.07 -3.15
N PHE A 54 10.35 -1.69 -3.52
CA PHE A 54 9.26 -1.06 -4.24
C PHE A 54 8.01 -0.98 -3.38
N VAL A 55 7.22 0.06 -3.63
CA VAL A 55 5.83 0.16 -3.18
C VAL A 55 4.95 0.35 -4.38
N THR A 56 3.82 -0.34 -4.43
CA THR A 56 2.79 -0.11 -5.44
C THR A 56 1.51 0.36 -4.77
N LEU A 57 0.87 1.36 -5.36
CA LEU A 57 -0.52 1.72 -5.09
C LEU A 57 -1.36 1.17 -6.25
N THR A 58 -2.32 0.31 -5.94
CA THR A 58 -3.23 -0.28 -6.93
C THR A 58 -4.67 0.04 -6.57
N CYS A 59 -5.43 0.59 -7.53
CA CYS A 59 -6.89 0.63 -7.47
C CYS A 59 -7.40 -0.51 -8.35
N ALA A 60 -8.18 -1.43 -7.78
CA ALA A 60 -8.72 -2.56 -8.52
C ALA A 60 -10.23 -2.68 -8.31
N PHE A 61 -10.93 -3.02 -9.39
CA PHE A 61 -12.27 -3.58 -9.29
C PHE A 61 -12.14 -5.09 -9.07
N ARG A 62 -12.92 -5.61 -8.12
CA ARG A 62 -12.98 -7.03 -7.80
C ARG A 62 -14.42 -7.51 -7.82
N TYR A 63 -14.61 -8.72 -8.32
CA TYR A 63 -15.84 -9.48 -8.23
C TYR A 63 -15.47 -10.91 -7.84
N GLY A 64 -16.06 -11.42 -6.77
CA GLY A 64 -15.71 -12.72 -6.22
C GLY A 64 -14.86 -12.66 -4.96
N ARG A 65 -14.85 -13.75 -4.17
CA ARG A 65 -13.93 -13.91 -3.05
C ARG A 65 -12.55 -14.39 -3.53
N GLU A 66 -11.48 -13.93 -2.87
CA GLU A 66 -10.10 -14.34 -3.15
C GLU A 66 -9.76 -15.78 -2.72
N ASP A 67 -10.62 -16.46 -1.94
CA ASP A 67 -10.34 -17.72 -1.23
C ASP A 67 -11.10 -18.95 -1.75
N LEU A 68 -12.00 -18.81 -2.73
CA LEU A 68 -12.81 -19.91 -3.27
C LEU A 68 -12.28 -20.38 -4.64
N ASP A 69 -11.15 -21.10 -4.63
CA ASP A 69 -10.54 -21.79 -5.78
C ASP A 69 -11.24 -23.12 -6.13
N VAL A 70 -12.55 -23.24 -5.91
CA VAL A 70 -13.32 -24.43 -6.30
C VAL A 70 -14.62 -23.96 -6.95
N LEU A 71 -14.57 -23.75 -8.28
CA LEU A 71 -15.71 -23.52 -9.17
C LEU A 71 -16.51 -22.22 -8.96
N GLY A 72 -15.85 -21.05 -9.02
CA GLY A 72 -16.59 -19.82 -9.27
C GLY A 72 -15.74 -18.69 -9.81
N LEU A 73 -16.30 -17.93 -10.76
CA LEU A 73 -15.63 -16.79 -11.40
C LEU A 73 -15.12 -15.80 -10.34
N SER A 74 -13.81 -15.54 -10.35
CA SER A 74 -13.18 -14.41 -9.69
C SER A 74 -12.67 -13.50 -10.80
N PHE A 75 -13.01 -12.22 -10.71
CA PHE A 75 -12.61 -11.22 -11.67
C PHE A 75 -11.92 -10.09 -10.93
N ARG A 76 -10.74 -9.72 -11.42
CA ARG A 76 -9.99 -8.57 -10.94
C ARG A 76 -9.55 -7.76 -12.15
N LYS A 77 -9.90 -6.48 -12.14
CA LYS A 77 -9.42 -5.50 -13.12
C LYS A 77 -8.70 -4.39 -12.40
N ASP A 78 -7.40 -4.28 -12.62
CA ASP A 78 -6.64 -3.15 -12.11
C ASP A 78 -7.04 -1.90 -12.93
N LEU A 79 -7.63 -0.92 -12.25
CA LEU A 79 -8.07 0.35 -12.82
C LEU A 79 -6.92 1.37 -12.85
N TYR A 80 -6.00 1.25 -11.90
CA TYR A 80 -4.82 2.09 -11.77
C TYR A 80 -3.71 1.35 -11.02
N ILE A 81 -2.48 1.54 -11.48
CA ILE A 81 -1.27 1.06 -10.80
C ILE A 81 -0.25 2.19 -10.86
N SER A 82 0.32 2.54 -9.70
CA SER A 82 1.50 3.39 -9.59
C SER A 82 2.55 2.67 -8.77
N THR A 83 3.80 2.78 -9.18
CA THR A 83 4.94 2.19 -8.47
C THR A 83 5.90 3.29 -8.04
N PHE A 84 6.47 3.12 -6.86
CA PHE A 84 7.47 4.00 -6.25
C PHE A 84 8.68 3.17 -5.83
N GLN A 85 9.90 3.60 -6.18
CA GLN A 85 11.12 2.92 -5.75
C GLN A 85 11.67 3.58 -4.48
N ALA A 86 11.32 3.01 -3.32
CA ALA A 86 11.74 3.53 -2.02
C ALA A 86 13.24 3.33 -1.75
N PHE A 87 13.83 2.26 -2.28
CA PHE A 87 15.26 2.02 -2.21
C PHE A 87 15.78 1.28 -3.45
N PRO A 88 16.95 1.65 -4.01
CA PRO A 88 17.66 2.89 -3.71
C PRO A 88 16.82 4.12 -4.12
N PRO A 89 16.93 5.28 -3.43
CA PRO A 89 16.13 6.45 -3.77
C PRO A 89 16.38 6.93 -5.20
N VAL A 90 15.31 7.23 -5.93
CA VAL A 90 15.38 7.81 -7.29
C VAL A 90 15.39 9.34 -7.17
N PRO A 91 16.40 10.06 -7.71
CA PRO A 91 16.53 11.51 -7.56
C PRO A 91 15.30 12.30 -8.05
N GLU A 92 14.71 11.89 -9.18
CA GLU A 92 13.54 12.56 -9.78
C GLU A 92 12.27 12.39 -8.94
N GLU A 93 12.19 11.34 -8.12
CA GLU A 93 11.06 11.06 -7.23
C GLU A 93 11.24 11.69 -5.83
N LYS A 94 12.31 12.46 -5.60
CA LYS A 94 12.58 13.02 -4.27
C LYS A 94 11.66 14.21 -3.99
N LYS A 95 10.74 14.03 -3.05
CA LYS A 95 9.89 15.10 -2.51
C LYS A 95 10.27 15.46 -1.06
N PRO A 96 9.95 16.67 -0.59
CA PRO A 96 10.03 17.00 0.83
C PRO A 96 9.22 16.02 1.66
N ASN A 97 9.80 15.53 2.76
CA ASN A 97 9.11 14.63 3.67
C ASN A 97 7.96 15.33 4.40
N SER A 98 6.93 14.56 4.73
CA SER A 98 5.91 15.03 5.67
C SER A 98 6.43 15.04 7.11
N ARG A 99 5.76 15.79 8.00
CA ARG A 99 6.07 15.80 9.44
C ARG A 99 6.00 14.39 10.06
N LEU A 100 5.14 13.53 9.53
CA LEU A 100 5.03 12.14 9.97
C LEU A 100 6.27 11.35 9.55
N GLN A 101 6.65 11.45 8.27
CA GLN A 101 7.83 10.79 7.73
C GLN A 101 9.09 11.20 8.49
N ASP A 102 9.33 12.49 8.73
CA ASP A 102 10.51 12.96 9.49
C ASP A 102 10.57 12.35 10.90
N ARG A 103 9.43 12.29 11.60
CA ARG A 103 9.36 11.66 12.93
C ARG A 103 9.64 10.16 12.85
N LEU A 104 9.09 9.47 11.85
CA LEU A 104 9.30 8.04 11.67
C LEU A 104 10.74 7.71 11.25
N LEU A 105 11.32 8.46 10.32
CA LEU A 105 12.72 8.30 9.91
C LEU A 105 13.66 8.50 11.10
N LYS A 106 13.45 9.55 11.91
CA LYS A 106 14.21 9.77 13.14
C LYS A 106 14.05 8.63 14.15
N LYS A 107 12.85 8.05 14.26
CA LYS A 107 12.54 6.98 15.23
C LYS A 107 13.01 5.59 14.78
N LEU A 108 12.95 5.31 13.49
CA LEU A 108 13.22 3.97 12.90
C LEU A 108 14.67 3.82 12.45
N GLY A 109 15.39 4.91 12.20
CA GLY A 109 16.81 4.89 11.87
C GLY A 109 17.10 4.77 10.37
N GLN A 110 18.35 4.43 10.04
CA GLN A 110 18.93 4.55 8.69
C GLN A 110 18.35 3.62 7.62
N HIS A 111 17.68 2.54 8.01
CA HIS A 111 17.05 1.58 7.09
C HIS A 111 15.56 1.85 6.86
N ALA A 112 15.13 3.06 7.25
CA ALA A 112 13.80 3.55 7.01
C ALA A 112 13.78 4.41 5.74
N HIS A 113 12.86 4.12 4.82
CA HIS A 113 12.78 4.75 3.51
C HIS A 113 11.36 5.33 3.30
N PRO A 114 11.23 6.64 3.01
CA PRO A 114 9.93 7.24 2.78
C PRO A 114 9.37 6.83 1.41
N PHE A 115 8.05 6.83 1.29
CA PHE A 115 7.35 6.74 0.01
C PHE A 115 6.12 7.65 0.02
N TYR A 116 5.65 8.04 -1.16
CA TYR A 116 4.40 8.78 -1.31
C TYR A 116 3.67 8.38 -2.59
N PHE A 117 2.35 8.60 -2.61
CA PHE A 117 1.53 8.56 -3.81
C PHE A 117 0.52 9.72 -3.82
N THR A 118 0.20 10.18 -5.01
CA THR A 118 -0.95 11.04 -5.27
C THR A 118 -1.98 10.21 -6.00
N ILE A 119 -3.19 10.10 -5.45
CA ILE A 119 -4.28 9.36 -6.09
C ILE A 119 -4.93 10.27 -7.14
N PRO A 120 -5.04 9.86 -8.42
CA PRO A 120 -5.77 10.63 -9.41
C PRO A 120 -7.24 10.82 -9.01
N GLN A 121 -7.78 12.03 -9.21
CA GLN A 121 -9.15 12.41 -8.83
C GLN A 121 -10.22 11.57 -9.55
N ASN A 122 -9.96 11.18 -10.79
CA ASN A 122 -10.91 10.45 -11.64
C ASN A 122 -11.06 8.96 -11.26
N LEU A 123 -10.34 8.48 -10.24
CA LEU A 123 -10.52 7.13 -9.74
C LEU A 123 -11.75 7.03 -8.82
N PRO A 124 -12.52 5.93 -8.88
CA PRO A 124 -13.66 5.71 -8.00
C PRO A 124 -13.24 5.65 -6.53
N CYS A 125 -14.14 6.03 -5.62
CA CYS A 125 -13.94 5.82 -4.18
C CYS A 125 -14.05 4.34 -3.81
N SER A 126 -13.55 4.00 -2.63
CA SER A 126 -13.65 2.64 -2.10
C SER A 126 -15.10 2.28 -1.79
N VAL A 127 -15.61 1.26 -2.48
CA VAL A 127 -16.99 0.80 -2.34
C VAL A 127 -17.01 -0.73 -2.38
N THR A 128 -17.87 -1.35 -1.59
CA THR A 128 -18.06 -2.79 -1.64
C THR A 128 -19.54 -3.11 -1.52
N LEU A 129 -20.06 -3.83 -2.51
CA LEU A 129 -21.38 -4.41 -2.52
C LEU A 129 -21.27 -5.82 -1.93
N GLN A 130 -21.93 -6.03 -0.80
CA GLN A 130 -22.05 -7.33 -0.17
C GLN A 130 -23.36 -7.99 -0.65
N PRO A 131 -23.32 -9.25 -1.11
CA PRO A 131 -24.52 -9.99 -1.46
C PRO A 131 -25.40 -10.18 -0.22
N GLY A 132 -26.72 -10.12 -0.41
CA GLY A 132 -27.69 -10.49 0.61
C GLY A 132 -27.65 -11.99 0.92
N PRO A 133 -28.32 -12.44 2.01
CA PRO A 133 -28.35 -13.85 2.40
C PRO A 133 -28.86 -14.80 1.32
N GLU A 134 -29.81 -14.33 0.50
CA GLU A 134 -30.44 -15.09 -0.58
C GLU A 134 -29.78 -14.87 -1.96
N ASP A 135 -28.79 -13.97 -2.03
CA ASP A 135 -28.10 -13.67 -3.28
C ASP A 135 -27.03 -14.72 -3.57
N THR A 136 -27.10 -15.31 -4.76
CA THR A 136 -26.04 -16.21 -5.27
C THR A 136 -24.84 -15.44 -5.83
N GLY A 137 -24.95 -14.11 -5.93
CA GLY A 137 -23.89 -13.22 -6.37
C GLY A 137 -22.72 -13.19 -5.39
N LYS A 138 -21.52 -12.92 -5.89
CA LYS A 138 -20.34 -12.74 -5.03
C LYS A 138 -20.13 -11.26 -4.72
N ALA A 139 -19.48 -10.98 -3.58
CA ALA A 139 -19.09 -9.61 -3.23
C ALA A 139 -18.27 -8.96 -4.35
N CYS A 140 -18.56 -7.69 -4.62
CA CYS A 140 -17.85 -6.93 -5.63
C CYS A 140 -17.61 -5.50 -5.17
N GLY A 141 -16.61 -4.84 -5.72
CA GLY A 141 -16.24 -3.52 -5.25
C GLY A 141 -14.94 -2.99 -5.83
N VAL A 142 -14.60 -1.80 -5.39
CA VAL A 142 -13.35 -1.13 -5.69
C VAL A 142 -12.54 -1.02 -4.41
N ASP A 143 -11.31 -1.51 -4.43
CA ASP A 143 -10.37 -1.38 -3.32
C ASP A 143 -9.07 -0.69 -3.76
N PHE A 144 -8.45 0.00 -2.80
CA PHE A 144 -7.10 0.53 -2.93
C PHE A 144 -6.14 -0.30 -2.09
N GLU A 145 -5.06 -0.77 -2.71
CA GLU A 145 -4.06 -1.63 -2.12
C GLU A 145 -2.69 -0.98 -2.19
N ILE A 146 -2.04 -0.85 -1.04
CA ILE A 146 -0.60 -0.62 -0.94
C ILE A 146 0.09 -1.97 -0.81
N ARG A 147 1.04 -2.24 -1.69
CA ARG A 147 1.91 -3.41 -1.60
C ARG A 147 3.37 -3.00 -1.59
N ALA A 148 4.11 -3.42 -0.56
CA ALA A 148 5.55 -3.19 -0.47
C ALA A 148 6.29 -4.53 -0.58
N PHE A 149 7.42 -4.55 -1.29
CA PHE A 149 8.20 -5.76 -1.53
C PHE A 149 9.64 -5.46 -1.90
N CYS A 150 10.53 -6.45 -1.71
CA CYS A 150 11.90 -6.40 -2.21
C CYS A 150 12.06 -7.27 -3.46
N ALA A 151 12.64 -6.71 -4.52
CA ALA A 151 12.85 -7.39 -5.81
C ALA A 151 14.07 -6.80 -6.54
N LYS A 152 14.64 -7.54 -7.50
CA LYS A 152 15.71 -7.06 -8.39
C LYS A 152 15.17 -6.11 -9.45
N SER A 153 13.98 -6.39 -9.96
CA SER A 153 13.25 -5.54 -10.91
C SER A 153 11.75 -5.54 -10.60
N ILE A 154 11.01 -4.63 -11.24
CA ILE A 154 9.55 -4.48 -11.01
C ILE A 154 8.76 -5.64 -11.64
N GLU A 155 9.31 -6.28 -12.67
CA GLU A 155 8.71 -7.41 -13.39
C GLU A 155 8.87 -8.75 -12.63
N GLU A 156 9.71 -8.79 -11.58
CA GLU A 156 9.94 -9.98 -10.79
C GLU A 156 8.66 -10.45 -10.09
N LYS A 157 8.36 -11.76 -10.17
CA LYS A 157 7.19 -12.35 -9.52
C LYS A 157 7.29 -12.24 -8.00
N ILE A 158 6.42 -11.43 -7.40
CA ILE A 158 6.45 -11.12 -5.96
C ILE A 158 5.85 -12.25 -5.12
N HIS A 159 6.64 -12.82 -4.21
CA HIS A 159 6.20 -13.86 -3.28
C HIS A 159 5.43 -13.28 -2.06
N LYS A 160 4.30 -13.88 -1.68
CA LYS A 160 3.47 -13.42 -0.54
C LYS A 160 4.25 -13.35 0.78
N ARG A 161 5.14 -14.31 1.04
CA ARG A 161 6.00 -14.36 2.25
C ARG A 161 6.92 -13.14 2.43
N ASN A 162 7.25 -12.47 1.33
CA ASN A 162 8.26 -11.41 1.26
C ASN A 162 7.66 -10.03 0.95
N SER A 163 6.33 -9.91 0.99
CA SER A 163 5.63 -8.68 0.69
C SER A 163 4.65 -8.31 1.80
N VAL A 164 4.43 -7.02 1.95
CA VAL A 164 3.41 -6.44 2.83
C VAL A 164 2.28 -5.96 1.94
N ARG A 165 1.04 -6.33 2.28
CA ARG A 165 -0.18 -5.87 1.60
C ARG A 165 -1.09 -5.16 2.61
N LEU A 166 -1.50 -3.93 2.32
CA LEU A 166 -2.40 -3.11 3.13
C LEU A 166 -3.52 -2.58 2.24
N VAL A 167 -4.78 -2.77 2.65
CA VAL A 167 -5.92 -2.11 2.02
C VAL A 167 -6.10 -0.74 2.68
N ILE A 168 -6.29 0.29 1.87
CA ILE A 168 -6.63 1.65 2.26
C ILE A 168 -7.95 2.06 1.59
N ARG A 169 -8.56 3.14 2.07
CA ARG A 169 -9.80 3.68 1.50
C ARG A 169 -9.57 5.08 0.97
N LYS A 170 -10.03 5.30 -0.25
CA LYS A 170 -10.35 6.61 -0.82
C LYS A 170 -11.81 6.88 -0.50
#